data_AF-A0A4Y2AZ22-F1
#
_entry.id   AF-A0A4Y2AZ22-F1
#
_cell.length_a   1.000
_cell.length_b   1.000
_cell.length_c   1.000
_cell.angle_alpha   90.00
_cell.angle_beta   90.00
_cell.angle_gamma   90.00
#
_symmetry.space_group_name_H-M   'P 1'
#
loop_
_entity.id
_entity.type
_entity.pdbx_description
1 polymer ?
#
loop_
_entity_poly.entity_id
_entity_poly.type
_entity_poly.pdbx_seq_one_letter_code
_entity_poly.pdbx_strand_id
1 'polypeptide(L)'
;EPVPYWTDDDFLMLFLRTKKYEVSRSFQQLKSYSQERYRRRDVLCCDKMLSFVNYLNPKLCGILPQRDEEGRAILYFSASKHEH
;
A
#
# COMPACT_ATOMS: atom_id res chain seq x y z
N GLU A 1 2.64 -15.13 -11.66
CA GLU A 1 1.56 -15.63 -10.77
C GLU A 1 0.34 -14.72 -10.83
N PRO A 2 -0.89 -15.21 -10.60
CA PRO A 2 -2.06 -14.35 -10.49
C PRO A 2 -1.96 -13.43 -9.26
N VAL A 3 -2.39 -12.18 -9.41
CA VAL A 3 -2.42 -11.22 -8.29
C VAL A 3 -3.37 -11.77 -7.21
N PRO A 4 -2.97 -11.82 -5.93
CA PRO A 4 -3.84 -12.30 -4.86
C PRO A 4 -5.15 -11.49 -4.82
N TYR A 5 -6.27 -12.20 -4.89
CA TYR A 5 -7.60 -11.63 -4.69
C TYR A 5 -7.98 -11.85 -3.22
N TRP A 6 -7.72 -10.87 -2.37
CA TRP A 6 -8.21 -10.93 -0.99
C TRP A 6 -9.64 -10.40 -0.97
N THR A 7 -10.53 -11.14 -0.31
CA THR A 7 -11.93 -10.79 -0.11
C THR A 7 -12.39 -11.13 1.31
N ASP A 8 -11.46 -11.38 2.23
CA ASP A 8 -11.77 -11.59 3.64
C ASP A 8 -12.31 -10.30 4.29
N ASP A 9 -12.91 -10.48 5.46
CA ASP A 9 -13.56 -9.39 6.19
C ASP A 9 -12.59 -8.26 6.50
N ASP A 10 -11.36 -8.58 6.92
CA ASP A 10 -10.34 -7.57 7.26
C ASP A 10 -9.96 -6.72 6.04
N PHE A 11 -9.79 -7.33 4.88
CA PHE A 11 -9.52 -6.64 3.63
C PHE A 11 -10.69 -5.75 3.20
N LEU A 12 -11.92 -6.26 3.22
CA LEU A 12 -13.11 -5.48 2.83
C LEU A 12 -13.36 -4.32 3.80
N MET A 13 -13.05 -4.51 5.09
CA MET A 13 -13.17 -3.48 6.12
C MET A 13 -12.23 -2.30 5.91
N LEU A 14 -11.10 -2.45 5.21
CA LEU A 14 -10.24 -1.32 4.84
C LEU A 14 -11.01 -0.29 4.00
N PHE A 15 -11.81 -0.75 3.04
CA PHE A 15 -12.57 0.14 2.15
C PHE A 15 -13.74 0.79 2.89
N LEU A 16 -14.50 0.00 3.65
CA LEU A 16 -15.62 0.49 4.45
C LEU A 16 -15.19 1.56 5.45
N ARG A 17 -14.12 1.33 6.22
CA ARG A 17 -13.62 2.29 7.23
C ARG A 17 -13.24 3.63 6.60
N THR A 18 -12.55 3.61 5.46
CA THR A 18 -12.12 4.85 4.79
C THR A 18 -13.28 5.67 4.21
N LYS A 19 -14.45 5.06 4.00
CA LYS A 19 -15.66 5.72 3.51
C LYS A 19 -16.76 5.84 4.57
N LYS A 20 -16.42 5.66 5.85
CA LYS A 20 -17.38 5.73 6.97
C LYS A 20 -18.58 4.78 6.78
N TYR A 21 -18.29 3.57 6.29
CA TYR A 21 -19.26 2.50 6.04
C TYR A 21 -20.32 2.80 4.98
N GLU A 22 -20.14 3.84 4.16
CA GLU A 22 -21.01 4.06 3.01
C GLU A 22 -20.65 3.05 1.90
N VAL A 23 -21.57 2.11 1.67
CA VAL A 23 -21.33 0.91 0.87
C VAL A 23 -21.01 1.25 -0.59
N SER A 24 -21.71 2.20 -1.20
CA SER A 24 -21.59 2.49 -2.62
C SER A 24 -20.22 3.06 -2.97
N ARG A 25 -19.75 4.04 -2.20
CA ARG A 25 -18.42 4.65 -2.35
C ARG A 25 -17.31 3.70 -1.97
N SER A 26 -17.53 2.83 -0.98
CA SER A 26 -16.57 1.78 -0.62
C SER A 26 -16.37 0.81 -1.79
N PHE A 27 -17.47 0.38 -2.40
CA PHE A 27 -17.44 -0.50 -3.56
C PHE A 27 -16.78 0.18 -4.78
N GLN A 28 -17.05 1.46 -5.02
CA GLN A 28 -16.38 2.22 -6.07
C GLN A 28 -14.85 2.27 -5.85
N GLN A 29 -14.40 2.48 -4.61
CA GLN A 29 -12.98 2.48 -4.28
C GLN A 29 -12.35 1.09 -4.47
N LEU A 30 -13.04 0.02 -4.08
CA LEU A 30 -12.59 -1.35 -4.30
C LEU A 30 -12.41 -1.67 -5.79
N LYS A 31 -13.35 -1.22 -6.64
CA LYS A 31 -13.21 -1.35 -8.10
C LYS A 31 -11.97 -0.63 -8.62
N SER A 32 -11.77 0.63 -8.23
CA SER A 32 -10.61 1.41 -8.65
C SER A 32 -9.29 0.78 -8.20
N TYR A 33 -9.25 0.28 -6.96
CA TYR A 33 -8.09 -0.45 -6.43
C TYR A 33 -7.78 -1.71 -7.25
N SER A 34 -8.79 -2.52 -7.57
CA SER A 34 -8.63 -3.72 -8.38
C SER A 34 -8.15 -3.41 -9.81
N GLN A 35 -8.72 -2.39 -10.44
CA GLN A 35 -8.31 -1.92 -11.76
C GLN A 35 -6.85 -1.47 -11.77
N GLU A 36 -6.41 -0.70 -10.77
CA GLU A 36 -5.04 -0.21 -10.70
C GLU A 36 -4.03 -1.34 -10.45
N ARG A 37 -4.38 -2.30 -9.59
CA ARG A 37 -3.62 -3.53 -9.36
C ARG A 37 -3.44 -4.33 -10.64
N TYR A 38 -4.51 -4.50 -11.42
CA TYR A 38 -4.45 -5.17 -12.72
C TYR A 38 -3.59 -4.41 -13.72
N ARG A 39 -3.73 -3.09 -13.79
CA ARG A 39 -2.99 -2.21 -14.70
C ARG A 39 -1.49 -2.23 -14.44
N ARG A 40 -1.06 -2.32 -13.18
CA ARG A 40 0.36 -2.33 -12.76
C ARG A 40 0.87 -3.72 -12.38
N ARG A 41 0.22 -4.79 -12.84
CA ARG A 41 0.56 -6.18 -12.46
C ARG A 41 2.01 -6.57 -12.78
N ASP A 42 2.60 -5.92 -13.78
CA ASP A 42 3.97 -6.10 -14.24
C ASP A 42 5.02 -5.52 -13.28
N VAL A 43 4.66 -4.48 -12.52
CA VAL A 43 5.48 -3.85 -11.47
C VAL A 43 5.21 -4.48 -10.11
N LEU A 44 3.95 -4.83 -9.85
CA LEU A 44 3.49 -5.39 -8.57
C LEU A 44 3.63 -6.92 -8.46
N CYS A 45 4.25 -7.57 -9.45
CA CYS A 45 4.56 -9.00 -9.39
C CYS A 45 5.49 -9.30 -8.21
N CYS A 46 5.23 -10.39 -7.48
CA CYS A 46 5.89 -10.76 -6.23
C CYS A 46 7.43 -10.69 -6.28
N ASP A 47 8.04 -11.11 -7.39
CA ASP A 47 9.50 -11.11 -7.55
C ASP A 47 10.11 -9.71 -7.51
N LYS A 48 9.43 -8.72 -8.09
CA LYS A 48 9.85 -7.31 -8.07
C LYS A 48 9.50 -6.63 -6.75
N MET A 49 8.44 -7.07 -6.08
CA MET A 49 8.04 -6.52 -4.80
C MET A 49 8.95 -6.98 -3.67
N LEU A 50 9.39 -8.25 -3.66
CA LEU A 50 10.41 -8.76 -2.73
C LEU A 50 11.75 -8.09 -2.95
N SER A 51 12.18 -7.90 -4.21
CA SER A 51 13.39 -7.14 -4.50
C SER A 51 13.24 -5.66 -4.12
N PHE A 52 12.06 -5.06 -4.29
CA PHE A 52 11.78 -3.71 -3.80
C PHE A 52 11.83 -3.63 -2.27
N VAL A 53 11.25 -4.57 -1.53
CA VAL A 53 11.30 -4.61 -0.07
C VAL A 53 12.73 -4.80 0.44
N ASN A 54 13.54 -5.63 -0.23
CA ASN A 54 14.97 -5.77 0.07
C ASN A 54 15.78 -4.54 -0.35
N TYR A 55 15.34 -3.83 -1.39
CA TYR A 55 15.94 -2.58 -1.89
C TYR A 55 15.50 -1.34 -1.09
N LEU A 56 14.39 -1.40 -0.35
CA LEU A 56 13.95 -0.38 0.60
C LEU A 56 15.00 -0.28 1.70
N ASN A 57 16.07 0.44 1.37
CA ASN A 57 17.14 0.78 2.25
C ASN A 57 16.49 1.60 3.37
N PRO A 58 16.67 1.21 4.65
CA PRO A 58 16.17 2.00 5.77
C PRO A 58 16.67 3.46 5.74
N LYS A 59 17.74 3.74 5.00
CA LYS A 59 18.25 5.10 4.79
C LYS A 59 17.48 5.90 3.73
N LEU A 60 16.72 5.27 2.84
CA LEU A 60 15.98 5.89 1.73
C LEU A 60 14.51 6.14 2.09
N CYS A 61 13.84 5.18 2.73
CA CYS A 61 12.47 5.36 3.22
C CYS A 61 12.06 4.27 4.20
N GLY A 62 11.07 4.58 5.04
CA GLY A 62 10.56 3.65 6.04
C GLY A 62 9.34 4.19 6.78
N ILE A 63 8.81 3.37 7.68
CA ILE A 63 7.70 3.74 8.57
C ILE A 63 8.29 3.94 9.96
N LEU A 64 8.04 5.10 10.58
CA LEU A 64 8.48 5.35 11.96
C LEU A 64 7.65 4.51 12.94
N PRO A 65 8.26 4.03 14.05
CA PRO A 65 7.53 3.29 15.07
C PRO A 65 6.52 4.18 15.81
N GLN A 66 6.80 5.49 15.91
CA GLN A 66 5.88 6.46 16.48
C GLN A 66 4.78 6.83 15.49
N ARG A 67 3.62 7.18 16.04
CA ARG A 67 2.51 7.82 15.32
C ARG A 67 2.57 9.32 15.56
N ASP A 68 1.92 10.10 14.69
CA ASP A 68 1.70 11.52 14.96
C ASP A 68 0.57 11.75 15.97
N GLU A 69 0.27 13.02 16.25
CA GLU A 69 -0.71 13.43 17.27
C GLU A 69 -2.12 12.90 16.98
N GLU A 70 -2.46 12.64 15.71
CA GLU A 70 -3.73 12.04 15.29
C GLU A 70 -3.67 10.52 15.09
N GLY A 71 -2.57 9.86 15.48
CA GLY A 71 -2.41 8.41 15.41
C GLY A 71 -2.09 7.86 14.01
N ARG A 72 -1.71 8.70 13.05
CA ARG A 72 -1.40 8.29 11.66
C ARG A 72 -0.01 7.67 11.59
N ALA A 73 0.17 6.72 10.67
CA ALA A 73 1.50 6.15 10.40
C ALA A 73 2.37 7.19 9.70
N ILE A 74 3.62 7.35 10.11
CA ILE A 74 4.54 8.30 9.50
C ILE A 74 5.45 7.54 8.52
N LEU A 75 5.22 7.78 7.22
CA LEU A 75 6.09 7.32 6.15
C LEU A 75 7.08 8.43 5.81
N TYR A 76 8.39 8.15 5.84
CA TYR A 76 9.42 9.10 5.44
C TYR A 76 10.17 8.65 4.19
N PHE A 77 10.68 9.62 3.43
CA PHE A 77 11.62 9.43 2.33
C PHE A 77 12.81 10.35 2.56
N SER A 78 14.01 9.80 2.61
CA SER A 78 15.24 10.57 2.70
C SER A 78 15.72 10.96 1.31
N ALA A 79 15.99 12.25 1.12
CA ALA A 79 16.57 12.78 -0.11
C ALA A 79 18.11 12.74 -0.11
N SER A 80 18.75 12.06 0.86
CA SER A 80 20.21 11.94 0.91
C SER A 80 20.74 11.36 -0.41
N LYS A 81 21.62 12.10 -1.08
CA LYS A 81 22.29 11.63 -2.30
C LYS A 81 23.02 10.32 -1.97
N HIS A 82 22.64 9.24 -2.63
CA HIS A 82 23.46 8.04 -2.71
C HIS A 82 24.67 8.39 -3.58
N GLU A 83 25.79 8.76 -2.96
CA GLU A 83 27.09 8.71 -3.63
C GLU A 83 27.47 7.22 -3.74
N HIS A 84 27.69 6.79 -4.98
CA HIS A 84 28.12 5.44 -5.34
C HIS A 84 29.58 5.19 -5.01
#